data_AF-K9WB52-F1
#
_entry.id   AF-K9WB52-F1
#
_cell.length_a   1.000
_cell.length_b   1.000
_cell.length_c   1.000
_cell.angle_alpha   90.00
_cell.angle_beta   90.00
_cell.angle_gamma   90.00
#
_symmetry.space_group_name_H-M   'P 1'
#
loop_
_entity.id
_entity.type
_entity.pdbx_description
1 polymer ?
#
loop_
_entity_poly.entity_id
_entity_poly.type
_entity_poly.pdbx_seq_one_letter_code
_entity_poly.pdbx_strand_id
1 'polypeptide(L)' 'MERSKIVAIITGAISVLLAIAYLILVQLLDFRGEMIPAPVGQLAPTVEMASDHSLHRLAFHPPTLLPLGAKAIK' A
#
# COMPACT_ATOMS: atom_id res chain seq x y z
N MET A 1 17.12 -32.43 53.60
CA MET A 1 17.04 -32.63 52.13
C MET A 1 18.43 -32.38 51.57
N GLU A 2 18.90 -33.17 50.61
CA GLU A 2 20.24 -32.96 50.04
C GLU A 2 20.37 -31.55 49.47
N ARG A 3 21.46 -30.86 49.83
CA ARG A 3 21.79 -29.49 49.38
C ARG A 3 21.64 -29.33 47.86
N SER A 4 22.06 -30.33 47.09
CA SER A 4 21.94 -30.32 45.63
C SER A 4 20.50 -30.30 45.12
N LYS A 5 19.57 -30.98 45.82
CA LYS A 5 18.16 -30.98 45.44
C LYS A 5 17.52 -29.61 45.69
N ILE A 6 17.87 -28.97 46.80
CA ILE A 6 17.38 -27.63 47.14
C ILE A 6 17.84 -26.62 46.08
N VAL A 7 19.13 -26.64 45.72
CA VAL A 7 19.68 -25.74 44.68
C VAL A 7 19.02 -25.97 43.32
N ALA A 8 18.79 -27.23 42.94
CA ALA A 8 18.12 -27.55 41.67
C ALA A 8 16.68 -27.00 41.62
N ILE A 9 15.93 -27.16 42.70
CA ILE A 9 14.55 -26.65 42.80
C ILE A 9 14.54 -25.11 42.75
N ILE A 10 15.41 -24.45 43.51
CA ILE A 10 15.48 -22.99 43.54
C ILE A 10 15.85 -22.45 42.16
N THR A 11 16.84 -23.04 41.50
CA THR A 11 17.27 -22.61 40.16
C THR A 11 16.15 -22.79 39.15
N GLY A 12 15.44 -23.93 39.19
CA GLY A 12 14.26 -24.16 38.35
C GLY A 12 13.14 -23.15 38.61
N ALA A 13 12.85 -22.86 39.88
CA ALA A 13 11.83 -21.88 40.26
C ALA A 13 12.18 -20.46 39.78
N ILE A 14 13.45 -20.05 39.91
CA ILE A 14 13.93 -18.76 39.39
C ILE A 14 13.77 -18.70 37.87
N SER A 15 14.13 -19.77 37.14
CA SER A 15 13.96 -19.82 35.69
C SER A 15 12.50 -19.64 35.27
N VAL A 16 11.57 -20.29 35.97
CA VAL A 16 10.13 -20.16 35.68
C VAL A 16 9.64 -18.76 36.00
N LEU A 17 10.05 -18.19 37.14
CA LEU A 17 9.67 -16.82 37.52
C LEU A 17 10.16 -15.80 36.49
N LEU A 18 11.42 -15.91 36.04
CA LEU A 18 11.97 -15.05 35.00
C LEU A 18 11.22 -15.20 33.66
N ALA A 19 10.87 -16.44 33.27
CA ALA A 19 10.09 -16.67 32.06
C ALA A 19 8.71 -15.99 32.12
N ILE A 20 8.00 -16.11 33.25
CA ILE A 20 6.71 -15.45 33.46
C ILE A 20 6.88 -13.92 33.45
N ALA A 21 7.88 -13.39 34.15
CA ALA A 21 8.17 -11.96 34.16
C ALA A 21 8.46 -11.42 32.75
N TYR A 22 9.21 -12.17 31.94
CA TYR A 22 9.47 -11.81 30.54
C TYR A 22 8.18 -11.75 29.72
N LEU A 23 7.30 -12.75 29.83
CA LEU A 23 6.02 -12.75 29.10
C LEU A 23 5.14 -11.56 29.50
N ILE A 24 5.06 -11.24 30.80
CA ILE A 24 4.32 -10.07 31.28
C ILE A 24 4.93 -8.78 30.71
N LEU A 25 6.26 -8.67 30.70
CA LEU A 25 6.95 -7.50 30.17
C LEU A 25 6.70 -7.32 28.68
N VAL A 26 6.79 -8.40 27.89
CA VAL A 26 6.46 -8.37 26.45
C VAL A 26 5.01 -7.97 26.25
N GLN A 27 4.09 -8.54 27.02
CA GLN A 27 2.67 -8.21 26.92
C GLN A 27 2.41 -6.73 27.21
N LEU A 28 3.04 -6.18 28.24
CA LEU A 28 2.96 -4.75 28.57
C LEU A 28 3.56 -3.88 27.47
N LEU A 29 4.68 -4.33 26.90
CA LEU A 29 5.37 -3.64 25.82
C LEU A 29 4.60 -3.69 24.50
N ASP A 30 3.77 -4.71 24.29
CA ASP A 30 2.93 -4.88 23.10
C ASP A 30 1.62 -4.09 23.20
N PHE A 31 1.22 -3.68 24.41
CA PHE A 31 0.08 -2.77 24.64
C PHE A 31 0.32 -1.32 24.15
N ARG A 32 1.13 -1.10 23.10
CA ARG A 32 1.41 0.23 22.51
C ARG A 32 0.21 0.89 21.81
N GLY A 33 -0.95 0.26 21.87
CA GLY A 33 -2.17 0.70 21.20
C GLY A 33 -2.36 0.01 19.85
N GLU A 34 -3.59 0.09 19.35
CA GLU A 34 -3.97 -0.43 18.03
C GLU A 34 -3.04 0.14 16.96
N MET A 35 -2.46 -0.73 16.14
CA MET A 35 -1.81 -0.31 14.91
C MET A 35 -2.87 0.28 14.00
N ILE A 36 -3.00 1.60 14.02
CA ILE A 36 -3.89 2.30 13.10
C ILE A 36 -3.31 2.08 11.69
N PRO A 37 -4.09 1.52 10.75
CA PRO A 37 -3.60 1.35 9.39
C PRO A 37 -3.14 2.70 8.86
N ALA A 38 -2.01 2.70 8.16
CA ALA A 38 -1.49 3.90 7.54
C ALA A 38 -2.64 4.57 6.76
N PRO A 39 -2.82 5.90 6.87
CA PRO A 39 -3.86 6.58 6.15
C PRO A 39 -3.81 6.16 4.69
N VAL A 40 -4.89 5.57 4.19
CA VAL A 40 -5.10 5.44 2.74
C VAL A 40 -5.37 6.85 2.25
N GLY A 41 -4.29 7.60 2.04
CA GLY A 41 -4.36 8.86 1.32
C GLY A 41 -5.15 8.55 0.06
N GLN A 42 -6.20 9.34 -0.18
CA GLN A 42 -6.80 9.39 -1.49
C GLN A 42 -5.67 9.92 -2.38
N LEU A 43 -4.88 9.00 -2.95
CA LEU A 43 -4.09 9.25 -4.13
C LEU A 43 -5.16 9.63 -5.14
N ALA A 44 -5.52 10.91 -5.19
CA ALA A 44 -6.04 11.47 -6.40
C ALA A 44 -5.02 11.00 -7.44
N PRO A 45 -5.43 10.25 -8.46
CA PRO A 45 -4.59 10.13 -9.62
C PRO A 45 -4.46 11.58 -10.09
N THR A 46 -3.36 12.25 -9.75
CA THR A 46 -2.92 13.43 -10.46
C THR A 46 -2.47 12.89 -11.81
N VAL A 47 -3.44 12.48 -12.61
CA VAL A 47 -3.32 12.39 -14.05
C VAL A 47 -3.32 13.83 -14.50
N GLU A 48 -2.19 14.52 -14.26
CA GLU A 48 -1.74 15.56 -15.17
C GLU A 48 -1.30 14.86 -16.47
N MET A 49 -2.28 14.29 -17.20
CA MET A 49 -2.16 14.24 -18.66
C MET A 49 -2.77 15.52 -19.17
N ALA A 50 -1.94 16.55 -19.07
CA ALA A 50 -2.02 17.69 -19.95
C ALA A 50 -2.12 17.18 -21.40
N SER A 51 -3.15 17.68 -22.11
CA SER A 51 -3.02 18.06 -23.51
C SER A 51 -2.48 17.01 -24.48
N ASP A 52 -3.21 15.92 -24.76
CA ASP A 52 -3.10 15.26 -26.08
C ASP A 52 -4.31 14.41 -26.51
N HIS A 53 -5.51 15.02 -26.62
CA HIS A 53 -6.62 14.38 -27.37
C HIS A 53 -7.31 15.31 -28.38
N SER A 54 -6.87 16.55 -28.50
CA SER A 54 -7.40 17.53 -29.47
C SER A 54 -6.61 17.59 -30.78
N LEU A 55 -5.46 16.91 -30.89
CA LEU A 55 -4.59 16.97 -32.07
C LEU A 55 -4.90 15.84 -33.08
N HIS A 56 -5.57 14.77 -32.67
CA HIS A 56 -5.95 13.67 -33.55
C HIS A 56 -7.30 13.89 -34.30
N ARG A 57 -8.06 14.94 -33.96
CA ARG A 57 -9.35 15.26 -34.63
C ARG A 57 -9.28 16.39 -35.67
N LEU A 58 -8.13 17.03 -35.85
CA LEU A 58 -7.93 18.06 -36.89
C LEU A 58 -7.26 17.50 -38.16
N ALA A 59 -6.83 16.23 -38.16
CA ALA A 59 -6.12 15.60 -39.28
C ALA A 59 -7.00 14.68 -40.17
N PHE A 60 -8.27 14.42 -39.79
CA PHE A 60 -9.19 13.58 -40.57
C PHE A 60 -10.52 14.30 -40.82
N HIS A 61 -10.45 15.44 -41.48
CA HIS A 61 -11.56 15.85 -42.35
C HIS A 61 -11.30 15.23 -43.73
N PRO A 62 -12.19 14.36 -44.24
CA PRO A 62 -12.13 14.00 -45.65
C PRO A 62 -12.33 15.28 -46.47
N PRO A 63 -11.52 15.55 -47.51
CA PRO A 63 -11.84 16.60 -48.45
C PRO A 63 -13.09 16.12 -49.21
N THR A 64 -14.26 16.64 -48.82
CA THR A 64 -15.46 16.57 -49.65
C THR A 64 -15.11 17.24 -50.97
N LEU A 65 -14.91 16.43 -52.00
CA LEU A 65 -14.58 16.89 -53.35
C LEU A 65 -15.68 17.87 -53.80
N LEU A 66 -15.31 19.15 -53.92
CA LEU A 66 -16.04 20.13 -54.70
C LEU A 66 -16.27 19.53 -56.10
N PRO A 67 -17.51 19.50 -56.63
CA PRO A 67 -17.73 19.16 -58.02
C PRO A 67 -17.10 20.25 -58.88
N LEU A 68 -15.95 19.93 -59.47
CA LEU A 68 -15.29 20.73 -60.48
C LEU A 68 -16.29 20.96 -61.61
N GLY A 69 -16.59 22.22 -61.89
CA GLY A 69 -17.47 22.61 -62.99
C GLY A 69 -16.99 22.08 -64.33
N ALA A 70 -17.92 22.11 -65.28
CA ALA A 70 -17.73 21.96 -66.72
C ALA A 70 -17.59 20.51 -67.23
N LYS A 71 -18.75 19.92 -67.55
CA LYS A 71 -18.88 19.19 -68.80
C LYS A 71 -19.75 20.03 -69.74
N ALA A 72 -19.08 20.85 -70.55
CA ALA A 72 -19.59 21.24 -71.85
C ALA A 72 -19.88 19.94 -72.64
N ILE A 73 -21.08 19.82 -73.23
CA ILE A 73 -21.36 19.13 -74.51
C ILE A 73 -22.83 19.44 -74.88
N LYS A 74 -22.96 20.05 -76.06
CA LYS A 74 -24.15 20.46 -76.83
C LYS A 74 -24.86 21.73 -76.39
#